data_AF-C4XU05-F1
#
_entry.id   AF-C4XU05-F1
#
_cell.length_a   1.000
_cell.length_b   1.000
_cell.length_c   1.000
_cell.angle_alpha   90.00
_cell.angle_beta   90.00
_cell.angle_gamma   90.00
#
_symmetry.space_group_name_H-M   'P 1'
#
loop_
_entity.id
_entity.type
_entity.pdbx_description
1 polymer ?
#
loop_
_entity_poly.entity_id
_entity_poly.type
_entity_poly.pdbx_seq_one_letter_code
_entity_poly.pdbx_strand_id
1 'polypeptide(L)'
;MLPALVQAPLVRDDNGLRPAPAARIAGQVPNLATARLTAAHFGDRATEAATLPDDAIRIEAVYTIGSVGTVAQTDDSDLDVWVVLAEADATRPDLPAFQDKLDAVSRQADRDHNLEIHFFLMSVSDIRDNIFGYSADEGYGSAQGCLLKEEFYRTALVVAGKKPAWWCLPPDIAEEGYAKAMAALGRTAADVAADCLDFGCVRAIAGDEYFGASLWMIVKSLTSPFKSIIKFGLLEKYAAHPGRPSLLCETLKASILANQGGLWRCDPYALLFKEVSRHYEESGQAGAMELLRQAFLQKTGFDPCDEYASRTGEAILDHFFPYAPPATGSCPPLPKKAGAEAETGFAQGMVLCDAISNYFLKAYERLKNRSAELGAAGGLTERDQAMLSRRIAASFAKRVGKVMRLPFLRPGRHLFDSLEIGLEDGKGREAGLVVRGEPAVRGGARKSRQKETLRQELSVVRLAAWLVANELYRPGLHVQATLLPAPLTLPDCVGLLSAVHDLFPARATFNPPLSWGLSPEKVTAALLVVNMTAPREERATVSIDTLYATSWGEFFHLERTTGLESLGISPRDYLIDSMGLTLDPDARIKVFAPAKSLCQAVRRAKRG
;
A
#
# COMPACT_ATOMS: atom_id res chain seq x y z
N MET A 1 16.00 -4.66 -21.70
CA MET A 1 15.35 -3.67 -22.58
C MET A 1 15.26 -2.28 -21.93
N LEU A 2 14.93 -2.18 -20.64
CA LEU A 2 14.73 -0.90 -19.93
C LEU A 2 15.80 0.19 -20.21
N PRO A 3 17.13 -0.06 -20.13
CA PRO A 3 18.13 0.97 -20.47
C PRO A 3 18.04 1.50 -21.91
N ALA A 4 17.59 0.66 -22.86
CA ALA A 4 17.42 1.09 -24.24
C ALA A 4 16.21 2.01 -24.41
N LEU A 5 15.11 1.77 -23.67
CA LEU A 5 13.94 2.65 -23.67
C LEU A 5 14.25 4.02 -23.04
N VAL A 6 15.04 4.02 -21.97
CA VAL A 6 15.53 5.27 -21.35
C VAL A 6 16.38 6.06 -22.33
N GLN A 7 17.30 5.40 -23.07
CA GLN A 7 18.22 6.07 -23.99
C GLN A 7 17.57 6.57 -25.29
N ALA A 8 16.64 5.81 -25.88
CA ALA A 8 16.17 6.04 -27.25
C ALA A 8 15.60 7.46 -27.47
N PRO A 9 15.86 8.13 -28.61
CA PRO A 9 15.22 9.40 -28.99
C PRO A 9 13.72 9.26 -29.35
N LEU A 10 13.09 8.14 -28.99
CA LEU A 10 11.74 7.75 -29.37
C LEU A 10 11.02 7.14 -28.18
N VAL A 11 9.70 7.26 -28.18
CA VAL A 11 8.82 6.52 -27.28
C VAL A 11 7.56 6.10 -28.01
N ARG A 12 7.01 4.96 -27.60
CA ARG A 12 5.72 4.46 -28.09
C ARG A 12 4.63 4.87 -27.11
N ASP A 13 3.57 5.46 -27.63
CA ASP A 13 2.34 5.73 -26.89
C ASP A 13 1.13 5.18 -27.66
N ASP A 14 -0.08 5.54 -27.20
CA ASP A 14 -1.35 5.07 -27.79
C ASP A 14 -1.53 5.47 -29.26
N ASN A 15 -0.81 6.50 -29.73
CA ASN A 15 -0.87 6.99 -31.10
C ASN A 15 0.30 6.49 -31.97
N GLY A 16 1.18 5.65 -31.42
CA GLY A 16 2.34 5.07 -32.11
C GLY A 16 3.68 5.62 -31.63
N LEU A 17 4.68 5.60 -32.52
CA LEU A 17 6.04 6.07 -32.20
C LEU A 17 6.17 7.56 -32.43
N ARG A 18 6.62 8.29 -31.40
CA ARG A 18 6.91 9.73 -31.47
C ARG A 18 8.33 10.06 -31.01
N PRO A 19 8.92 11.18 -31.48
CA PRO A 19 10.13 11.75 -30.91
C PRO A 19 9.99 12.05 -29.41
N ALA A 20 11.09 11.88 -28.68
CA ALA A 20 11.23 12.22 -27.27
C ALA A 20 12.70 12.52 -26.94
N PRO A 21 13.00 13.20 -25.81
CA PRO A 21 14.38 13.44 -25.41
C PRO A 21 15.18 12.14 -25.30
N ALA A 22 16.35 12.13 -25.93
CA ALA A 22 17.31 11.04 -25.81
C ALA A 22 18.12 11.17 -24.52
N ALA A 23 18.61 10.03 -24.03
CA ALA A 23 19.51 9.98 -22.90
C ALA A 23 20.73 9.11 -23.23
N ARG A 24 21.87 9.43 -22.62
CA ARG A 24 23.12 8.67 -22.74
C ARG A 24 23.51 8.17 -21.36
N ILE A 25 23.42 6.85 -21.17
CA ILE A 25 23.79 6.22 -19.90
C ILE A 25 25.30 5.93 -19.91
N ALA A 26 26.01 6.32 -18.85
CA ALA A 26 27.45 6.12 -18.73
C ALA A 26 27.84 4.65 -18.96
N GLY A 27 28.79 4.40 -19.86
CA GLY A 27 29.31 3.04 -20.13
C GLY A 27 28.30 2.04 -20.70
N GLN A 28 27.06 2.43 -21.00
CA GLN A 28 26.03 1.49 -21.40
C GLN A 28 26.18 1.06 -22.86
N VAL A 29 26.32 -0.25 -23.07
CA VAL A 29 26.31 -0.88 -24.39
C VAL A 29 25.27 -2.01 -24.39
N PRO A 30 24.30 -2.03 -25.32
CA PRO A 30 23.29 -3.07 -25.35
C PRO A 30 23.90 -4.42 -25.72
N ASN A 31 23.61 -5.45 -24.93
CA ASN A 31 23.90 -6.83 -25.32
C ASN A 31 22.96 -7.29 -26.45
N LEU A 32 23.26 -8.45 -27.07
CA LEU A 32 22.49 -8.96 -28.21
C LEU A 32 20.99 -9.13 -27.92
N ALA A 33 20.65 -9.62 -26.72
CA ALA A 33 19.25 -9.78 -26.31
C ALA A 33 18.54 -8.42 -26.24
N THR A 34 19.18 -7.41 -25.64
CA THR A 34 18.66 -6.05 -25.56
C THR A 34 18.51 -5.44 -26.94
N ALA A 35 19.50 -5.60 -27.83
CA ALA A 35 19.43 -5.08 -29.19
C ALA A 35 18.25 -5.70 -29.97
N ARG A 36 18.05 -7.02 -29.87
CA ARG A 36 16.92 -7.71 -30.53
C ARG A 36 15.57 -7.26 -30.00
N LEU A 37 15.40 -7.19 -28.69
CA LEU A 37 14.15 -6.73 -28.06
C LEU A 37 13.84 -5.28 -28.43
N THR A 38 14.86 -4.42 -28.45
CA THR A 38 14.74 -3.02 -28.83
C THR A 38 14.35 -2.87 -30.30
N ALA A 39 15.01 -3.63 -31.19
CA ALA A 39 14.67 -3.62 -32.61
C ALA A 39 13.24 -4.10 -32.87
N ALA A 40 12.79 -5.15 -32.19
CA ALA A 40 11.42 -5.62 -32.28
C ALA A 40 10.42 -4.57 -31.77
N HIS A 41 10.76 -3.87 -30.69
CA HIS A 41 9.90 -2.84 -30.10
C HIS A 41 9.74 -1.60 -31.00
N PHE A 42 10.81 -1.15 -31.66
CA PHE A 42 10.80 0.05 -32.51
C PHE A 42 10.52 -0.23 -34.00
N GLY A 43 10.59 -1.50 -34.43
CA GLY A 43 10.32 -1.91 -35.80
C GLY A 43 11.23 -1.19 -36.80
N ASP A 44 10.63 -0.62 -37.86
CA ASP A 44 11.35 0.07 -38.93
C ASP A 44 12.18 1.29 -38.44
N ARG A 45 11.89 1.80 -37.25
CA ARG A 45 12.63 2.92 -36.62
C ARG A 45 13.70 2.47 -35.63
N ALA A 46 14.06 1.19 -35.62
CA ALA A 46 15.07 0.65 -34.70
C ALA A 46 16.44 1.34 -34.83
N THR A 47 16.88 1.68 -36.04
CA THR A 47 18.15 2.36 -36.27
C THR A 47 18.13 3.77 -35.69
N GLU A 48 17.02 4.49 -35.84
CA GLU A 48 16.82 5.81 -35.23
C GLU A 48 16.82 5.70 -33.70
N ALA A 49 16.10 4.73 -33.14
CA ALA A 49 16.07 4.47 -31.70
C ALA A 49 17.45 4.15 -31.09
N ALA A 50 18.35 3.58 -31.89
CA ALA A 50 19.72 3.25 -31.46
C ALA A 50 20.71 4.42 -31.62
N THR A 51 20.36 5.47 -32.35
CA THR A 51 21.27 6.58 -32.66
C THR A 51 21.05 7.73 -31.68
N LEU A 52 22.00 7.93 -30.78
CA LEU A 52 21.92 8.98 -29.76
C LEU A 52 22.56 10.29 -30.25
N PRO A 53 21.88 11.43 -30.15
CA PRO A 53 22.45 12.72 -30.50
C PRO A 53 23.54 13.15 -29.50
N ASP A 54 24.38 14.11 -29.90
CA ASP A 54 25.48 14.60 -29.08
C ASP A 54 25.00 15.36 -27.82
N ASP A 55 23.82 15.99 -27.91
CA ASP A 55 23.20 16.78 -26.84
C ASP A 55 22.26 15.95 -25.93
N ALA A 56 22.26 14.61 -26.07
CA ALA A 56 21.46 13.71 -25.25
C ALA A 56 21.72 13.92 -23.75
N ILE A 57 20.64 13.82 -22.96
CA ILE A 57 20.68 13.98 -21.50
C ILE A 57 21.65 12.95 -20.91
N ARG A 58 22.63 13.40 -20.13
CA ARG A 58 23.62 12.50 -19.53
C ARG A 58 23.06 11.86 -18.27
N ILE A 59 23.09 10.53 -18.25
CA ILE A 59 22.65 9.68 -17.14
C ILE A 59 23.86 8.94 -16.59
N GLU A 60 24.13 9.10 -15.30
CA GLU A 60 25.24 8.44 -14.63
C GLU A 60 24.92 6.96 -14.33
N ALA A 61 23.67 6.66 -13.98
CA ALA A 61 23.21 5.31 -13.72
C ALA A 61 21.68 5.17 -13.79
N VAL A 62 21.24 3.92 -13.99
CA VAL A 62 19.85 3.50 -13.82
C VAL A 62 19.83 2.36 -12.82
N TYR A 63 19.11 2.53 -11.72
CA TYR A 63 18.94 1.52 -10.69
C TYR A 63 17.49 1.09 -10.59
N THR A 64 17.26 -0.13 -10.12
CA THR A 64 15.98 -0.50 -9.53
C THR A 64 16.17 -0.79 -8.05
N ILE A 65 15.19 -0.48 -7.22
CA ILE A 65 15.20 -0.63 -5.76
C ILE A 65 13.99 -1.47 -5.33
N GLY A 66 14.06 -2.10 -4.17
CA GLY A 66 12.91 -2.73 -3.54
C GLY A 66 12.94 -4.24 -3.64
N SER A 67 11.85 -4.85 -4.13
CA SER A 67 11.68 -6.31 -4.07
C SER A 67 12.38 -7.08 -5.19
N VAL A 68 12.74 -6.41 -6.28
CA VAL A 68 13.34 -7.06 -7.46
C VAL A 68 14.69 -7.70 -7.12
N GLY A 69 14.89 -8.94 -7.54
CA GLY A 69 16.09 -9.73 -7.24
C GLY A 69 16.15 -10.26 -5.82
N THR A 70 15.05 -10.21 -5.07
CA THR A 70 14.95 -10.77 -3.71
C THR A 70 13.86 -11.84 -3.64
N VAL A 71 13.80 -12.61 -2.56
CA VAL A 71 12.73 -13.57 -2.31
C VAL A 71 11.35 -12.94 -2.09
N ALA A 72 11.27 -11.60 -2.00
CA ALA A 72 10.02 -10.86 -1.94
C ALA A 72 9.52 -10.40 -3.31
N GLN A 73 10.24 -10.71 -4.41
CA GLN A 73 9.76 -10.43 -5.76
C GLN A 73 8.57 -11.34 -6.10
N THR A 74 7.47 -10.74 -6.55
CA THR A 74 6.24 -11.43 -6.97
C THR A 74 5.74 -10.87 -8.29
N ASP A 75 4.81 -11.55 -8.96
CA ASP A 75 4.17 -11.04 -10.18
C ASP A 75 3.39 -9.72 -9.92
N ASP A 76 2.96 -9.49 -8.68
CA ASP A 76 2.30 -8.26 -8.23
C ASP A 76 3.29 -7.16 -7.76
N SER A 77 4.61 -7.34 -7.95
CA SER A 77 5.60 -6.34 -7.52
C SER A 77 5.69 -5.17 -8.49
N ASP A 78 5.69 -3.96 -7.93
CA ASP A 78 6.04 -2.71 -8.59
C ASP A 78 7.55 -2.64 -8.90
N LEU A 79 7.90 -1.84 -9.92
CA LEU A 79 9.28 -1.53 -10.27
C LEU A 79 9.58 -0.05 -10.03
N ASP A 80 10.26 0.25 -8.93
CA ASP A 80 10.82 1.58 -8.69
C ASP A 80 12.17 1.71 -9.41
N VAL A 81 12.30 2.69 -10.31
CA VAL A 81 13.48 2.92 -11.16
C VAL A 81 14.05 4.31 -10.90
N TRP A 82 15.28 4.37 -10.42
CA TRP A 82 16.02 5.62 -10.27
C TRP A 82 16.84 5.89 -11.51
N VAL A 83 16.62 7.04 -12.13
CA VAL A 83 17.36 7.52 -13.30
C VAL A 83 18.23 8.69 -12.83
N VAL A 84 19.51 8.41 -12.61
CA VAL A 84 20.44 9.34 -11.98
C VAL A 84 21.08 10.23 -13.04
N LEU A 85 20.69 11.50 -13.05
CA LEU A 85 21.20 12.53 -13.94
C LEU A 85 22.66 12.87 -13.60
N ALA A 86 23.45 13.19 -14.61
CA ALA A 86 24.69 13.91 -14.39
C ALA A 86 24.38 15.29 -13.78
N GLU A 87 25.20 15.76 -12.84
CA GLU A 87 24.92 16.99 -12.08
C GLU A 87 24.70 18.20 -12.99
N ALA A 88 25.51 18.31 -14.05
CA ALA A 88 25.40 19.39 -15.04
C ALA A 88 24.15 19.31 -15.93
N ASP A 89 23.43 18.19 -15.92
CA ASP A 89 22.20 17.97 -16.67
C ASP A 89 20.95 17.98 -15.76
N ALA A 90 21.11 18.14 -14.43
CA ALA A 90 20.02 18.09 -13.45
C ALA A 90 19.02 19.26 -13.54
N THR A 91 19.37 20.33 -14.27
CA THR A 91 18.54 21.54 -14.43
C THR A 91 18.16 21.81 -15.88
N ARG A 92 18.26 20.81 -16.75
CA ARG A 92 17.97 21.00 -18.17
C ARG A 92 16.49 21.35 -18.42
N PRO A 93 16.19 22.21 -19.41
CA PRO A 93 14.83 22.62 -19.72
C PRO A 93 13.97 21.51 -20.34
N ASP A 94 14.59 20.45 -20.88
CA ASP A 94 13.92 19.31 -21.52
C ASP A 94 13.58 18.16 -20.54
N LEU A 95 13.92 18.28 -19.24
CA LEU A 95 13.58 17.27 -18.23
C LEU A 95 12.07 16.99 -18.10
N PRO A 96 11.15 17.98 -18.17
CA PRO A 96 9.71 17.68 -18.16
C PRO A 96 9.30 16.77 -19.33
N ALA A 97 9.81 17.03 -20.54
CA ALA A 97 9.53 16.19 -21.71
C ALA A 97 10.19 14.80 -21.60
N PHE A 98 11.30 14.69 -20.87
CA PHE A 98 11.94 13.42 -20.55
C PHE A 98 11.14 12.64 -19.50
N GLN A 99 10.58 13.29 -18.48
CA GLN A 99 9.65 12.65 -17.54
C GLN A 99 8.40 12.16 -18.27
N ASP A 100 7.80 12.97 -19.15
CA ASP A 100 6.62 12.57 -19.96
C ASP A 100 6.88 11.32 -20.81
N LYS A 101 8.13 11.17 -21.28
CA LYS A 101 8.60 9.97 -21.99
C LYS A 101 8.66 8.76 -21.06
N LEU A 102 9.25 8.90 -19.87
CA LEU A 102 9.33 7.81 -18.89
C LEU A 102 7.93 7.38 -18.44
N ASP A 103 7.02 8.33 -18.20
CA ASP A 103 5.63 8.03 -17.84
C ASP A 103 4.88 7.31 -18.98
N ALA A 104 5.20 7.60 -20.24
CA ALA A 104 4.66 6.86 -21.38
C ALA A 104 5.16 5.41 -21.41
N VAL A 105 6.43 5.18 -21.06
CA VAL A 105 6.98 3.81 -20.88
C VAL A 105 6.26 3.09 -19.75
N SER A 106 6.01 3.75 -18.61
CA SER A 106 5.24 3.17 -17.50
C SER A 106 3.83 2.78 -17.91
N ARG A 107 3.08 3.69 -18.57
CA ARG A 107 1.73 3.40 -19.07
C ARG A 107 1.72 2.25 -20.08
N GLN A 108 2.74 2.16 -20.92
CA GLN A 108 2.84 1.06 -21.86
C GLN A 108 3.11 -0.27 -21.14
N ALA A 109 4.06 -0.32 -20.20
CA ALA A 109 4.38 -1.53 -19.45
C ALA A 109 3.17 -2.05 -18.66
N ASP A 110 2.39 -1.16 -18.07
CA ASP A 110 1.14 -1.51 -17.37
C ASP A 110 0.12 -2.11 -18.35
N ARG A 111 -0.13 -1.47 -19.49
CA ARG A 111 -1.10 -1.98 -20.48
C ARG A 111 -0.70 -3.30 -21.13
N ASP A 112 0.56 -3.42 -21.54
CA ASP A 112 1.03 -4.54 -22.36
C ASP A 112 1.42 -5.76 -21.50
N HIS A 113 1.82 -5.53 -20.25
CA HIS A 113 2.42 -6.53 -19.38
C HIS A 113 1.87 -6.56 -17.95
N ASN A 114 0.91 -5.69 -17.59
CA ASN A 114 0.44 -5.53 -16.22
C ASN A 114 1.61 -5.29 -15.24
N LEU A 115 2.60 -4.52 -15.70
CA LEU A 115 3.81 -4.18 -14.95
C LEU A 115 3.80 -2.70 -14.59
N GLU A 116 3.58 -2.41 -13.32
CA GLU A 116 3.64 -1.05 -12.77
C GLU A 116 5.09 -0.61 -12.60
N ILE A 117 5.49 0.49 -13.26
CA ILE A 117 6.85 1.05 -13.19
C ILE A 117 6.76 2.51 -12.76
N HIS A 118 7.55 2.89 -11.77
CA HIS A 118 7.69 4.27 -11.30
C HIS A 118 9.10 4.78 -11.57
N PHE A 119 9.23 5.82 -12.40
CA PHE A 119 10.52 6.44 -12.69
C PHE A 119 10.74 7.67 -11.84
N PHE A 120 11.92 7.75 -11.22
CA PHE A 120 12.35 8.88 -10.40
C PHE A 120 13.63 9.47 -10.99
N LEU A 121 13.54 10.71 -11.47
CA LEU A 121 14.71 11.50 -11.85
C LEU A 121 15.39 12.02 -10.58
N MET A 122 16.69 11.75 -10.44
CA MET A 122 17.47 12.16 -9.28
C MET A 122 18.84 12.69 -9.72
N SER A 123 19.42 13.63 -8.97
CA SER A 123 20.83 13.99 -9.14
C SER A 123 21.73 13.24 -8.15
N VAL A 124 23.04 13.25 -8.39
CA VAL A 124 24.01 12.65 -7.47
C VAL A 124 24.03 13.40 -6.14
N SER A 125 23.93 14.74 -6.18
CA SER A 125 23.87 15.58 -5.00
C SER A 125 22.61 15.34 -4.18
N ASP A 126 21.44 15.25 -4.81
CA ASP A 126 20.16 14.96 -4.14
C ASP A 126 20.23 13.65 -3.36
N ILE A 127 20.69 12.57 -4.00
CA ILE A 127 20.85 11.27 -3.32
C ILE A 127 21.86 11.41 -2.19
N ARG A 128 23.01 12.07 -2.40
CA ARG A 128 24.03 12.28 -1.37
C ARG A 128 23.49 13.01 -0.14
N ASP A 129 22.63 14.00 -0.34
CA ASP A 129 22.05 14.81 0.73
C ASP A 129 20.73 14.29 1.28
N ASN A 130 20.30 13.10 0.82
CA ASN A 130 19.04 12.45 1.20
C ASN A 130 17.79 13.27 0.79
N ILE A 131 17.87 14.00 -0.32
CA ILE A 131 16.78 14.80 -0.89
C ILE A 131 16.07 13.94 -1.94
N PHE A 132 14.92 13.40 -1.59
CA PHE A 132 14.13 12.58 -2.51
C PHE A 132 12.81 13.30 -2.79
N GLY A 133 12.70 13.88 -3.98
CA GLY A 133 11.60 14.75 -4.42
C GLY A 133 10.27 14.02 -4.65
N TYR A 134 9.74 13.35 -3.64
CA TYR A 134 8.36 12.84 -3.68
C TYR A 134 7.38 14.00 -3.85
N SER A 135 6.32 13.76 -4.63
CA SER A 135 5.37 14.78 -5.07
C SER A 135 4.82 15.65 -3.93
N ALA A 136 4.43 16.89 -4.24
CA ALA A 136 3.81 17.82 -3.28
C ALA A 136 2.53 17.27 -2.63
N ASP A 137 1.87 16.29 -3.26
CA ASP A 137 0.72 15.56 -2.71
C ASP A 137 1.12 14.45 -1.72
N GLU A 138 2.36 13.94 -1.81
CA GLU A 138 2.92 12.98 -0.87
C GLU A 138 3.64 13.66 0.30
N GLY A 139 4.11 14.90 0.16
CA GLY A 139 4.53 15.79 1.27
C GLY A 139 5.60 15.25 2.23
N TYR A 140 6.27 14.13 1.90
CA TYR A 140 7.02 13.33 2.87
C TYR A 140 8.47 13.04 2.48
N GLY A 141 8.95 13.53 1.34
CA GLY A 141 10.28 13.20 0.83
C GLY A 141 11.43 13.55 1.78
N SER A 142 11.27 14.58 2.60
CA SER A 142 12.24 14.98 3.63
C SER A 142 12.19 14.15 4.92
N ALA A 143 11.08 13.45 5.19
CA ALA A 143 10.83 12.75 6.46
C ALA A 143 11.25 11.27 6.45
N GLN A 144 11.88 10.78 5.36
CA GLN A 144 12.36 9.39 5.22
C GLN A 144 13.67 9.26 4.42
N GLY A 145 14.40 10.36 4.22
CA GLY A 145 15.54 10.35 3.31
C GLY A 145 16.65 9.37 3.71
N CYS A 146 17.02 9.31 5.00
CA CYS A 146 18.04 8.36 5.46
C CYS A 146 17.54 6.92 5.32
N LEU A 147 16.27 6.67 5.63
CA LEU A 147 15.65 5.34 5.49
C LEU A 147 15.58 4.87 4.03
N LEU A 148 15.30 5.77 3.10
CA LEU A 148 15.26 5.43 1.69
C LEU A 148 16.66 5.15 1.13
N LYS A 149 17.67 5.93 1.53
CA LYS A 149 19.07 5.63 1.18
C LYS A 149 19.54 4.30 1.78
N GLU A 150 19.15 4.00 3.02
CA GLU A 150 19.39 2.71 3.66
C GLU A 150 18.79 1.57 2.82
N GLU A 151 17.52 1.70 2.42
CA GLU A 151 16.83 0.73 1.57
C GLU A 151 17.50 0.59 0.20
N PHE A 152 17.89 1.70 -0.42
CA PHE A 152 18.63 1.72 -1.67
C PHE A 152 19.93 0.90 -1.54
N TYR A 153 20.75 1.15 -0.51
CA TYR A 153 22.02 0.44 -0.39
C TYR A 153 21.90 -1.06 -0.20
N ARG A 154 20.81 -1.54 0.41
CA ARG A 154 20.57 -2.98 0.58
C ARG A 154 19.82 -3.62 -0.58
N THR A 155 19.02 -2.89 -1.37
CA THR A 155 18.17 -3.50 -2.42
C THR A 155 18.48 -3.08 -3.85
N ALA A 156 19.33 -2.07 -4.05
CA ALA A 156 19.57 -1.55 -5.38
C ALA A 156 20.24 -2.59 -6.30
N LEU A 157 19.69 -2.74 -7.50
CA LEU A 157 20.33 -3.45 -8.60
C LEU A 157 20.74 -2.44 -9.67
N VAL A 158 21.97 -2.56 -10.16
CA VAL A 158 22.47 -1.76 -11.28
C VAL A 158 21.87 -2.29 -12.57
N VAL A 159 20.91 -1.55 -13.14
CA VAL A 159 20.32 -1.89 -14.43
C VAL A 159 21.26 -1.44 -15.56
N ALA A 160 21.87 -0.27 -15.41
CA ALA A 160 22.90 0.27 -16.31
C ALA A 160 23.71 1.39 -15.62
N GLY A 161 24.91 1.64 -16.11
CA GLY A 161 25.77 2.72 -15.62
C GLY A 161 26.62 2.38 -14.41
N LYS A 162 27.04 3.42 -13.70
CA LYS A 162 28.02 3.35 -12.62
C LYS A 162 27.47 2.68 -11.35
N LYS A 163 28.36 2.14 -10.52
CA LYS A 163 28.00 1.46 -9.26
C LYS A 163 28.04 2.43 -8.07
N PRO A 164 27.23 2.26 -7.02
CA PRO A 164 27.41 3.01 -5.77
C PRO A 164 28.79 2.77 -5.15
N ALA A 165 29.57 3.83 -4.93
CA ALA A 165 30.92 3.75 -4.36
C ALA A 165 30.92 3.13 -2.96
N TRP A 166 29.85 3.35 -2.19
CA TRP A 166 29.69 2.80 -0.84
C TRP A 166 29.81 1.27 -0.82
N TRP A 167 29.42 0.53 -1.87
CA TRP A 167 29.59 -0.92 -1.95
C TRP A 167 31.06 -1.38 -1.93
N CYS A 168 31.99 -0.55 -2.38
CA CYS A 168 33.40 -0.89 -2.48
C CYS A 168 34.21 -0.56 -1.20
N LEU A 169 33.59 0.10 -0.22
CA LEU A 169 34.27 0.54 1.00
C LEU A 169 34.00 -0.42 2.18
N PRO A 170 34.73 -0.33 3.29
CA PRO A 170 34.41 -1.11 4.49
C PRO A 170 33.00 -0.84 5.06
N PRO A 171 32.37 -1.82 5.73
CA PRO A 171 31.12 -1.60 6.46
C PRO A 171 31.37 -0.76 7.74
N ASP A 172 30.31 -0.15 8.26
CA ASP A 172 30.29 0.64 9.51
C ASP A 172 31.33 1.79 9.56
N ILE A 173 31.72 2.30 8.38
CA ILE A 173 32.69 3.38 8.27
C ILE A 173 32.06 4.72 8.67
N ALA A 174 32.67 5.42 9.63
CA ALA A 174 32.27 6.77 10.01
C ALA A 174 32.51 7.77 8.86
N GLU A 175 31.82 8.92 8.89
CA GLU A 175 31.83 9.91 7.81
C GLU A 175 33.24 10.42 7.46
N GLU A 176 34.08 10.72 8.46
CA GLU A 176 35.47 11.13 8.22
C GLU A 176 36.31 9.98 7.64
N GLY A 177 36.00 8.75 8.03
CA GLY A 177 36.62 7.55 7.48
C GLY A 177 36.24 7.35 6.02
N TYR A 178 34.97 7.56 5.68
CA TYR A 178 34.44 7.44 4.33
C TYR A 178 35.11 8.42 3.38
N ALA A 179 35.22 9.70 3.78
CA ALA A 179 35.90 10.72 2.98
C ALA A 179 37.37 10.34 2.69
N LYS A 180 38.08 9.80 3.71
CA LYS A 180 39.45 9.30 3.54
C LYS A 180 39.52 8.09 2.62
N ALA A 181 38.57 7.16 2.73
CA ALA A 181 38.50 5.96 1.92
C ALA A 181 38.17 6.29 0.45
N MET A 182 37.26 7.23 0.19
CA MET A 182 36.97 7.75 -1.15
C MET A 182 38.20 8.42 -1.77
N ALA A 183 38.90 9.26 -1.00
CA ALA A 183 40.13 9.89 -1.47
C ALA A 183 41.22 8.85 -1.76
N ALA A 184 41.31 7.77 -0.97
CA ALA A 184 42.22 6.67 -1.22
C ALA A 184 41.84 5.90 -2.49
N LEU A 185 40.55 5.55 -2.67
CA LEU A 185 40.02 4.87 -3.84
C LEU A 185 40.40 5.61 -5.13
N GLY A 186 40.23 6.93 -5.17
CA GLY A 186 40.62 7.75 -6.31
C GLY A 186 42.12 7.75 -6.62
N ARG A 187 42.99 7.53 -5.62
CA ARG A 187 44.45 7.46 -5.82
C ARG A 187 44.95 6.06 -6.15
N THR A 188 44.35 5.03 -5.57
CA THR A 188 44.87 3.65 -5.63
C THR A 188 44.16 2.78 -6.66
N ALA A 189 42.93 3.14 -7.05
CA ALA A 189 42.10 2.42 -8.01
C ALA A 189 41.24 3.42 -8.80
N ALA A 190 41.90 4.28 -9.58
CA ALA A 190 41.26 5.37 -10.32
C ALA A 190 40.22 4.89 -11.34
N ASP A 191 40.40 3.70 -11.90
CA ASP A 191 39.45 3.00 -12.77
C ASP A 191 38.17 2.61 -12.02
N VAL A 192 38.30 2.02 -10.82
CA VAL A 192 37.16 1.71 -9.95
C VAL A 192 36.44 2.99 -9.52
N ALA A 193 37.20 4.03 -9.14
CA ALA A 193 36.63 5.32 -8.77
C ALA A 193 35.85 5.95 -9.95
N ALA A 194 36.33 5.83 -11.19
CA ALA A 194 35.65 6.37 -12.36
C ALA A 194 34.35 5.62 -12.71
N ASP A 195 34.24 4.33 -12.35
CA ASP A 195 33.04 3.50 -12.52
C ASP A 195 32.08 3.56 -11.33
N CYS A 196 32.34 4.43 -10.35
CA CYS A 196 31.54 4.55 -9.13
C CYS A 196 30.88 5.94 -8.95
N LEU A 197 29.75 5.96 -8.25
CA LEU A 197 29.04 7.17 -7.82
C LEU A 197 29.05 7.29 -6.31
N ASP A 198 29.49 8.45 -5.82
CA ASP A 198 29.53 8.76 -4.39
C ASP A 198 28.20 9.34 -3.91
N PHE A 199 27.40 8.50 -3.28
CA PHE A 199 26.15 8.87 -2.60
C PHE A 199 26.32 9.07 -1.08
N GLY A 200 27.56 9.04 -0.57
CA GLY A 200 27.88 9.22 0.86
C GLY A 200 27.49 8.07 1.79
N CYS A 201 27.81 8.17 3.09
CA CYS A 201 27.32 7.21 4.08
C CYS A 201 25.81 7.36 4.34
N VAL A 202 25.20 6.32 4.92
CA VAL A 202 23.90 6.47 5.58
C VAL A 202 24.13 7.26 6.88
N ARG A 203 23.51 8.44 6.98
CA ARG A 203 23.56 9.26 8.20
C ARG A 203 22.71 8.61 9.30
N ALA A 204 22.95 8.99 10.55
CA ALA A 204 22.08 8.57 11.64
C ALA A 204 20.65 9.07 11.38
N ILE A 205 19.68 8.17 11.40
CA ILE A 205 18.26 8.49 11.22
C ILE A 205 17.81 9.30 12.45
N ALA A 206 17.25 10.48 12.20
CA ALA A 206 16.81 11.39 13.26
C ALA A 206 15.51 10.90 13.93
N GLY A 207 15.26 11.34 15.18
CA GLY A 207 14.13 10.86 15.99
C GLY A 207 12.75 11.16 15.39
N ASP A 208 12.64 12.32 14.78
CA ASP A 208 11.49 12.84 14.04
C ASP A 208 11.31 12.17 12.67
N GLU A 209 12.41 11.79 11.99
CA GLU A 209 12.38 10.99 10.75
C GLU A 209 11.73 9.61 11.03
N TYR A 210 12.08 8.96 12.15
CA TYR A 210 11.39 7.72 12.57
C TYR A 210 9.89 7.92 12.78
N PHE A 211 9.50 9.04 13.39
CA PHE A 211 8.10 9.31 13.67
C PHE A 211 7.31 9.50 12.37
N GLY A 212 7.80 10.33 11.46
CA GLY A 212 7.21 10.52 10.13
C GLY A 212 7.14 9.22 9.33
N ALA A 213 8.25 8.47 9.27
CA ALA A 213 8.31 7.17 8.60
C ALA A 213 7.27 6.18 9.15
N SER A 214 7.09 6.17 10.46
CA SER A 214 6.16 5.26 11.12
C SER A 214 4.69 5.61 10.82
N LEU A 215 4.32 6.89 10.88
CA LEU A 215 2.97 7.34 10.50
C LEU A 215 2.66 6.98 9.05
N TRP A 216 3.63 7.17 8.15
CA TRP A 216 3.48 6.82 6.75
C TRP A 216 3.30 5.32 6.54
N MET A 217 4.09 4.49 7.21
CA MET A 217 3.94 3.03 7.13
C MET A 217 2.56 2.56 7.63
N ILE A 218 2.01 3.20 8.67
CA ILE A 218 0.64 2.92 9.13
C ILE A 218 -0.37 3.30 8.04
N VAL A 219 -0.25 4.46 7.40
CA VAL A 219 -1.16 4.87 6.32
C VAL A 219 -1.03 3.96 5.10
N LYS A 220 0.19 3.61 4.67
CA LYS A 220 0.42 2.66 3.58
C LYS A 220 -0.11 1.26 3.89
N SER A 221 -0.19 0.88 5.17
CA SER A 221 -0.74 -0.42 5.57
C SER A 221 -2.18 -0.62 5.12
N LEU A 222 -2.95 0.45 4.96
CA LEU A 222 -4.34 0.40 4.49
C LEU A 222 -4.45 -0.13 3.05
N THR A 223 -3.37 -0.04 2.27
CA THR A 223 -3.29 -0.53 0.88
C THR A 223 -2.40 -1.76 0.73
N SER A 224 -1.35 -1.88 1.55
CA SER A 224 -0.34 -2.94 1.47
C SER A 224 0.07 -3.41 2.86
N PRO A 225 -0.83 -4.08 3.62
CA PRO A 225 -0.61 -4.35 5.05
C PRO A 225 0.62 -5.20 5.32
N PHE A 226 0.86 -6.25 4.53
CA PHE A 226 1.97 -7.17 4.76
C PHE A 226 3.34 -6.51 4.47
N LYS A 227 3.48 -5.78 3.35
CA LYS A 227 4.67 -4.96 3.05
C LYS A 227 4.91 -3.96 4.18
N SER A 228 3.86 -3.30 4.66
CA SER A 228 3.93 -2.34 5.77
C SER A 228 4.30 -2.97 7.10
N ILE A 229 3.80 -4.15 7.48
CA ILE A 229 4.19 -4.82 8.74
C ILE A 229 5.69 -5.12 8.75
N ILE A 230 6.20 -5.69 7.65
CA ILE A 230 7.63 -6.02 7.50
C ILE A 230 8.47 -4.74 7.65
N LYS A 231 8.16 -3.69 6.88
CA LYS A 231 8.90 -2.42 6.94
C LYS A 231 8.75 -1.70 8.28
N PHE A 232 7.56 -1.74 8.89
CA PHE A 232 7.32 -1.11 10.19
C PHE A 232 8.11 -1.80 11.30
N GLY A 233 8.19 -3.14 11.30
CA GLY A 233 9.03 -3.85 12.27
C GLY A 233 10.52 -3.47 12.19
N LEU A 234 11.01 -3.15 10.98
CA LEU A 234 12.36 -2.61 10.82
C LEU A 234 12.51 -1.24 11.48
N LEU A 235 11.51 -0.35 11.33
CA LEU A 235 11.49 0.93 12.03
C LEU A 235 11.47 0.76 13.54
N GLU A 236 10.72 -0.22 14.08
CA GLU A 236 10.72 -0.52 15.52
C GLU A 236 12.09 -0.99 16.01
N LYS A 237 12.75 -1.90 15.26
CA LYS A 237 14.13 -2.34 15.57
C LYS A 237 15.09 -1.16 15.64
N TYR A 238 15.04 -0.26 14.65
CA TYR A 238 15.91 0.90 14.60
C TYR A 238 15.60 1.90 15.72
N ALA A 239 14.31 2.17 15.98
CA ALA A 239 13.88 3.07 17.03
C ALA A 239 14.21 2.57 18.44
N ALA A 240 14.41 1.27 18.65
CA ALA A 240 14.85 0.70 19.92
C ALA A 240 16.32 1.02 20.24
N HIS A 241 17.12 1.44 19.26
CA HIS A 241 18.56 1.72 19.40
C HIS A 241 18.92 3.12 18.84
N PRO A 242 18.43 4.21 19.46
CA PRO A 242 18.64 5.56 18.95
C PRO A 242 20.14 5.94 18.90
N GLY A 243 20.54 6.70 17.87
CA GLY A 243 21.89 7.24 17.70
C GLY A 243 22.83 6.38 16.85
N ARG A 244 22.84 5.05 17.03
CA ARG A 244 23.63 4.11 16.21
C ARG A 244 22.90 2.76 16.06
N PRO A 245 21.76 2.72 15.37
CA PRO A 245 21.12 1.45 15.05
C PRO A 245 22.05 0.61 14.16
N SER A 246 22.09 -0.70 14.38
CA SER A 246 22.69 -1.62 13.41
C SER A 246 21.80 -1.66 12.17
N LEU A 247 22.20 -0.93 11.13
CA LEU A 247 21.48 -0.83 9.86
C LEU A 247 21.63 -2.15 9.07
N LEU A 248 20.56 -2.53 8.36
CA LEU A 248 20.58 -3.75 7.57
C LEU A 248 21.49 -3.63 6.36
N CYS A 249 21.60 -2.45 5.74
CA CYS A 249 22.56 -2.24 4.66
C CYS A 249 24.00 -2.54 5.11
N GLU A 250 24.43 -2.06 6.29
CA GLU A 250 25.76 -2.34 6.83
C GLU A 250 25.94 -3.83 7.18
N THR A 251 24.91 -4.46 7.77
CA THR A 251 24.91 -5.89 8.10
C THR A 251 25.04 -6.79 6.86
N LEU A 252 24.29 -6.44 5.81
CA LEU A 252 24.31 -7.11 4.51
C LEU A 252 25.68 -6.95 3.85
N LYS A 253 26.19 -5.72 3.79
CA LYS A 253 27.49 -5.39 3.24
C LYS A 253 28.62 -6.14 3.95
N ALA A 254 28.61 -6.17 5.28
CA ALA A 254 29.58 -6.92 6.07
C ALA A 254 29.55 -8.43 5.72
N SER A 255 28.36 -9.00 5.55
CA SER A 255 28.21 -10.42 5.17
C SER A 255 28.75 -10.69 3.76
N ILE A 256 28.44 -9.83 2.79
CA ILE A 256 28.93 -9.95 1.40
C ILE A 256 30.46 -9.84 1.34
N LEU A 257 31.04 -8.81 1.97
CA LEU A 257 32.49 -8.59 1.96
C LEU A 257 33.27 -9.68 2.72
N ALA A 258 32.64 -10.32 3.70
CA ALA A 258 33.18 -11.49 4.39
C ALA A 258 32.94 -12.82 3.63
N ASN A 259 32.36 -12.77 2.43
CA ASN A 259 31.99 -13.95 1.62
C ASN A 259 31.04 -14.93 2.36
N GLN A 260 30.17 -14.41 3.23
CA GLN A 260 29.21 -15.17 4.02
C GLN A 260 27.86 -15.24 3.30
N GLY A 261 27.80 -16.03 2.23
CA GLY A 261 26.58 -16.27 1.43
C GLY A 261 25.41 -16.87 2.23
N GLY A 262 24.29 -17.08 1.55
CA GLY A 262 23.08 -17.68 2.12
C GLY A 262 21.92 -16.68 2.26
N LEU A 263 20.69 -17.22 2.25
CA LEU A 263 19.46 -16.44 2.15
C LEU A 263 19.33 -15.43 3.29
N TRP A 264 19.46 -15.92 4.52
CA TRP A 264 19.26 -15.16 5.76
C TRP A 264 20.37 -14.13 6.07
N ARG A 265 21.34 -13.98 5.17
CA ARG A 265 22.47 -13.04 5.28
C ARG A 265 22.52 -12.09 4.09
N CYS A 266 22.27 -12.61 2.89
CA CYS A 266 22.49 -11.89 1.64
C CYS A 266 21.19 -11.45 0.94
N ASP A 267 20.04 -12.02 1.26
CA ASP A 267 18.76 -11.49 0.76
C ASP A 267 18.25 -10.37 1.68
N PRO A 268 17.94 -9.17 1.14
CA PRO A 268 17.54 -8.01 1.95
C PRO A 268 16.25 -8.22 2.75
N TYR A 269 15.27 -8.95 2.22
CA TYR A 269 13.99 -9.20 2.88
C TYR A 269 14.09 -10.33 3.91
N ALA A 270 14.84 -11.39 3.61
CA ALA A 270 15.09 -12.47 4.55
C ALA A 270 15.96 -12.02 5.74
N LEU A 271 16.99 -11.21 5.48
CA LEU A 271 17.80 -10.58 6.53
C LEU A 271 16.93 -9.68 7.41
N LEU A 272 16.07 -8.85 6.80
CA LEU A 272 15.11 -8.02 7.53
C LEU A 272 14.22 -8.88 8.44
N PHE A 273 13.60 -9.94 7.90
CA PHE A 273 12.75 -10.84 8.68
C PHE A 273 13.48 -11.40 9.90
N LYS A 274 14.70 -11.90 9.70
CA LYS A 274 15.52 -12.47 10.77
C LYS A 274 15.85 -11.44 11.85
N GLU A 275 16.31 -10.27 11.47
CA GLU A 275 16.73 -9.22 12.41
C GLU A 275 15.55 -8.62 13.18
N VAL A 276 14.39 -8.46 12.54
CA VAL A 276 13.17 -7.99 13.23
C VAL A 276 12.57 -9.09 14.11
N SER A 277 12.62 -10.35 13.67
CA SER A 277 12.18 -11.49 14.51
C SER A 277 12.97 -11.56 15.81
N ARG A 278 14.31 -11.42 15.72
CA ARG A 278 15.19 -11.34 16.89
C ARG A 278 14.81 -10.18 17.81
N HIS A 279 14.57 -9.00 17.25
CA HIS A 279 14.14 -7.84 18.03
C HIS A 279 12.83 -8.09 18.80
N TYR A 280 11.83 -8.71 18.17
CA TYR A 280 10.57 -9.04 18.83
C TYR A 280 10.69 -10.17 19.86
N GLU A 281 11.57 -11.14 19.63
CA GLU A 281 11.87 -12.20 20.61
C GLU A 281 12.53 -11.60 21.87
N GLU A 282 13.59 -10.79 21.70
CA GLU A 282 14.27 -10.10 22.80
C GLU A 282 13.34 -9.16 23.57
N SER A 283 12.32 -8.61 22.90
CA SER A 283 11.31 -7.72 23.49
C SER A 283 10.07 -8.43 24.03
N GLY A 284 9.98 -9.76 23.94
CA GLY A 284 8.82 -10.55 24.39
C GLY A 284 7.52 -10.30 23.61
N GLN A 285 7.60 -9.81 22.37
CA GLN A 285 6.45 -9.42 21.54
C GLN A 285 5.96 -10.56 20.63
N ALA A 286 5.53 -11.68 21.22
CA ALA A 286 5.12 -12.88 20.48
C ALA A 286 4.03 -12.63 19.42
N GLY A 287 3.06 -11.76 19.70
CA GLY A 287 2.02 -11.41 18.72
C GLY A 287 2.54 -10.64 17.50
N ALA A 288 3.53 -9.76 17.69
CA ALA A 288 4.18 -9.03 16.60
C ALA A 288 5.05 -9.96 15.74
N MET A 289 5.73 -10.93 16.38
CA MET A 289 6.48 -11.97 15.70
C MET A 289 5.59 -12.83 14.79
N GLU A 290 4.43 -13.28 15.28
CA GLU A 290 3.50 -14.07 14.46
C GLU A 290 2.95 -13.24 13.28
N LEU A 291 2.61 -11.97 13.51
CA LEU A 291 2.21 -11.06 12.43
C LEU A 291 3.31 -10.86 11.39
N LEU A 292 4.56 -10.72 11.82
CA LEU A 292 5.72 -10.61 10.92
C LEU A 292 5.89 -11.87 10.08
N ARG A 293 5.76 -13.06 10.69
CA ARG A 293 5.82 -14.35 10.00
C ARG A 293 4.72 -14.49 8.96
N GLN A 294 3.48 -14.17 9.32
CA GLN A 294 2.34 -14.17 8.40
C GLN A 294 2.54 -13.17 7.28
N ALA A 295 2.99 -11.95 7.59
CA ALA A 295 3.26 -10.92 6.58
C ALA A 295 4.35 -11.35 5.60
N PHE A 296 5.41 -11.96 6.11
CA PHE A 296 6.49 -12.50 5.29
C PHE A 296 5.97 -13.62 4.37
N LEU A 297 5.27 -14.62 4.93
CA LEU A 297 4.64 -15.69 4.15
C LEU A 297 3.70 -15.15 3.06
N GLN A 298 2.86 -14.16 3.40
CA GLN A 298 1.96 -13.56 2.41
C GLN A 298 2.71 -12.80 1.31
N LYS A 299 3.88 -12.23 1.61
CA LYS A 299 4.68 -11.49 0.62
C LYS A 299 5.59 -12.38 -0.22
N THR A 300 6.12 -13.46 0.33
CA THR A 300 7.11 -14.31 -0.35
C THR A 300 6.55 -15.64 -0.85
N GLY A 301 5.39 -16.07 -0.33
CA GLY A 301 4.78 -17.35 -0.65
C GLY A 301 5.39 -18.55 0.08
N PHE A 302 6.39 -18.36 0.94
CA PHE A 302 6.97 -19.43 1.75
C PHE A 302 6.99 -19.08 3.25
N ASP A 303 6.78 -20.10 4.09
CA ASP A 303 6.81 -19.93 5.53
C ASP A 303 8.28 -20.01 5.98
N PRO A 304 8.84 -18.95 6.59
CA PRO A 304 10.23 -18.96 7.02
C PRO A 304 10.47 -19.95 8.18
N CYS A 305 9.41 -20.48 8.80
CA CYS A 305 9.49 -21.41 9.92
C CYS A 305 9.25 -22.89 9.52
N ASP A 306 9.03 -23.20 8.23
CA ASP A 306 8.84 -24.58 7.76
C ASP A 306 10.17 -25.34 7.59
N GLU A 307 10.14 -26.67 7.72
CA GLU A 307 11.33 -27.55 7.78
C GLU A 307 12.21 -27.53 6.51
N TYR A 308 11.66 -27.15 5.35
CA TYR A 308 12.42 -27.03 4.09
C TYR A 308 13.30 -25.77 4.03
N ALA A 309 13.09 -24.79 4.92
CA ALA A 309 14.00 -23.67 5.10
C ALA A 309 15.24 -24.16 5.87
N SER A 310 16.23 -24.72 5.15
CA SER A 310 17.51 -25.09 5.75
C SER A 310 18.10 -23.88 6.51
N ARG A 311 19.03 -24.11 7.45
CA ARG A 311 19.64 -23.01 8.24
C ARG A 311 20.25 -21.92 7.37
N THR A 312 20.65 -22.25 6.15
CA THR A 312 21.23 -21.34 5.16
C THR A 312 20.23 -20.89 4.09
N GLY A 313 19.07 -21.54 4.00
CA GLY A 313 18.03 -21.29 3.00
C GLY A 313 18.35 -21.85 1.62
N GLU A 314 19.28 -22.80 1.53
CA GLU A 314 19.77 -23.38 0.26
C GLU A 314 18.65 -23.88 -0.65
N ALA A 315 17.66 -24.63 -0.15
CA ALA A 315 16.57 -25.12 -1.00
C ALA A 315 15.73 -23.99 -1.63
N ILE A 316 15.61 -22.85 -0.94
CA ILE A 316 14.93 -21.65 -1.45
C ILE A 316 15.83 -20.93 -2.45
N LEU A 317 17.13 -20.81 -2.13
CA LEU A 317 18.11 -20.24 -3.05
C LEU A 317 18.24 -21.07 -4.34
N ASP A 318 18.26 -22.39 -4.28
CA ASP A 318 18.32 -23.24 -5.48
C ASP A 318 17.09 -23.05 -6.37
N HIS A 319 15.93 -22.79 -5.75
CA HIS A 319 14.70 -22.50 -6.49
C HIS A 319 14.74 -21.14 -7.18
N PHE A 320 15.18 -20.08 -6.50
CA PHE A 320 15.11 -18.70 -7.00
C PHE A 320 16.41 -18.21 -7.67
N PHE A 321 17.56 -18.72 -7.23
CA PHE A 321 18.92 -18.26 -7.54
C PHE A 321 19.92 -19.44 -7.63
N PRO A 322 19.83 -20.30 -8.65
CA PRO A 322 20.63 -21.55 -8.77
C PRO A 322 22.15 -21.33 -8.90
N TYR A 323 22.61 -20.07 -8.95
CA TYR A 323 24.02 -19.68 -9.03
C TYR A 323 24.48 -18.90 -7.78
N ALA A 324 23.70 -18.90 -6.70
CA ALA A 324 24.08 -18.25 -5.46
C ALA A 324 25.37 -18.89 -4.90
N PRO A 325 26.31 -18.09 -4.37
CA PRO A 325 27.50 -18.63 -3.75
C PRO A 325 27.12 -19.51 -2.55
N PRO A 326 27.86 -20.61 -2.31
CA PRO A 326 27.55 -21.52 -1.22
C PRO A 326 27.59 -20.80 0.12
N ALA A 327 26.66 -21.14 1.00
CA ALA A 327 26.66 -20.59 2.34
C ALA A 327 27.83 -21.17 3.14
N THR A 328 28.72 -20.31 3.63
CA THR A 328 29.79 -20.70 4.55
C THR A 328 29.49 -20.20 5.96
N GLY A 329 29.52 -21.11 6.93
CA GLY A 329 29.29 -20.81 8.36
C GLY A 329 27.87 -21.14 8.84
N SER A 330 27.69 -21.22 10.16
CA SER A 330 26.37 -21.47 10.76
C SER A 330 25.51 -20.20 10.71
N CYS A 331 24.23 -20.34 10.38
CA CYS A 331 23.23 -19.29 10.62
C CYS A 331 22.50 -19.63 11.93
N PRO A 332 22.14 -18.63 12.77
CA PRO A 332 21.26 -18.86 13.90
C PRO A 332 19.95 -19.54 13.45
N PRO A 333 19.37 -20.42 14.29
CA PRO A 333 18.09 -21.04 13.96
C PRO A 333 17.01 -19.97 13.81
N LEU A 334 16.11 -20.18 12.87
CA LEU A 334 14.91 -19.36 12.74
C LEU A 334 13.97 -19.62 13.93
N PRO A 335 13.10 -18.66 14.27
CA PRO A 335 12.05 -18.87 15.25
C PRO A 335 11.22 -20.12 14.92
N LYS A 336 10.84 -20.90 15.94
CA LYS A 336 9.97 -22.06 15.74
C LYS A 336 8.54 -21.61 15.50
N LYS A 337 7.82 -22.32 14.63
CA LYS A 337 6.38 -22.14 14.40
C LYS A 337 5.62 -22.28 15.73
N ALA A 338 4.88 -21.25 16.11
CA ALA A 338 3.97 -21.28 17.25
C ALA A 338 2.55 -21.48 16.74
N GLY A 339 2.04 -22.72 16.83
CA GLY A 339 0.61 -23.01 16.61
C GLY A 339 0.32 -24.03 15.50
N ALA A 340 -0.92 -24.55 15.54
CA ALA A 340 -1.45 -25.52 14.59
C ALA A 340 -1.69 -24.89 13.20
N GLU A 341 -1.77 -25.74 12.16
CA GLU A 341 -2.16 -25.33 10.82
C GLU A 341 -3.46 -24.52 10.87
N ALA A 342 -3.40 -23.27 10.38
CA ALA A 342 -4.51 -22.36 10.46
C ALA A 342 -5.65 -22.84 9.54
N GLU A 343 -6.84 -23.02 10.11
CA GLU A 343 -8.06 -23.24 9.36
C GLU A 343 -8.27 -22.10 8.35
N THR A 344 -8.70 -22.44 7.14
CA THR A 344 -8.93 -21.50 6.04
C THR A 344 -10.38 -21.00 6.05
N GLY A 345 -10.60 -19.69 5.97
CA GLY A 345 -11.96 -19.13 5.92
C GLY A 345 -12.03 -17.64 6.27
N PHE A 346 -13.24 -17.08 6.19
CA PHE A 346 -13.53 -15.69 6.54
C PHE A 346 -13.28 -15.39 8.02
N ALA A 347 -13.65 -16.30 8.92
CA ALA A 347 -13.47 -16.10 10.37
C ALA A 347 -11.98 -15.92 10.74
N GLN A 348 -11.09 -16.73 10.16
CA GLN A 348 -9.64 -16.58 10.36
C GLN A 348 -9.12 -15.28 9.73
N GLY A 349 -9.65 -14.89 8.56
CA GLY A 349 -9.36 -13.60 7.93
C GLY A 349 -9.70 -12.43 8.85
N MET A 350 -10.82 -12.50 9.58
CA MET A 350 -11.23 -11.50 10.56
C MET A 350 -10.26 -11.44 11.76
N VAL A 351 -9.83 -12.59 12.30
CA VAL A 351 -8.83 -12.64 13.38
C VAL A 351 -7.53 -11.96 12.95
N LEU A 352 -7.07 -12.22 11.73
CA LEU A 352 -5.89 -11.57 11.18
C LEU A 352 -6.10 -10.06 11.00
N CYS A 353 -7.26 -9.64 10.49
CA CYS A 353 -7.59 -8.22 10.36
C CYS A 353 -7.56 -7.48 11.70
N ASP A 354 -8.13 -8.08 12.73
CA ASP A 354 -8.14 -7.52 14.08
C ASP A 354 -6.72 -7.48 14.66
N ALA A 355 -5.91 -8.52 14.44
CA ALA A 355 -4.52 -8.55 14.88
C ALA A 355 -3.68 -7.44 14.22
N ILE A 356 -3.81 -7.24 12.91
CA ILE A 356 -3.11 -6.17 12.17
C ILE A 356 -3.59 -4.78 12.64
N SER A 357 -4.90 -4.60 12.82
CA SER A 357 -5.47 -3.34 13.32
C SER A 357 -4.93 -3.00 14.71
N ASN A 358 -4.93 -3.97 15.61
CA ASN A 358 -4.42 -3.80 16.97
C ASN A 358 -2.91 -3.54 16.98
N TYR A 359 -2.14 -4.17 16.10
CA TYR A 359 -0.72 -3.92 15.95
C TYR A 359 -0.43 -2.46 15.59
N PHE A 360 -1.03 -1.95 14.51
CA PHE A 360 -0.81 -0.56 14.08
C PHE A 360 -1.41 0.48 15.03
N LEU A 361 -2.55 0.21 15.67
CA LEU A 361 -3.10 1.09 16.70
C LEU A 361 -2.18 1.22 17.91
N LYS A 362 -1.71 0.10 18.46
CA LYS A 362 -0.75 0.12 19.58
C LYS A 362 0.56 0.79 19.17
N ALA A 363 1.00 0.57 17.93
CA ALA A 363 2.20 1.22 17.42
C ALA A 363 2.03 2.75 17.31
N TYR A 364 0.90 3.21 16.79
CA TYR A 364 0.55 4.63 16.75
C TYR A 364 0.50 5.26 18.16
N GLU A 365 -0.10 4.59 19.13
CA GLU A 365 -0.15 5.05 20.52
C GLU A 365 1.25 5.16 21.15
N ARG A 366 2.12 4.15 20.96
CA ARG A 366 3.52 4.18 21.42
C ARG A 366 4.28 5.36 20.81
N LEU A 367 4.13 5.59 19.51
CA LEU A 367 4.78 6.69 18.80
C LEU A 367 4.32 8.05 19.29
N LYS A 368 3.01 8.21 19.50
CA LYS A 368 2.42 9.46 20.01
C LYS A 368 2.96 9.80 21.39
N ASN A 369 3.07 8.81 22.28
CA ASN A 369 3.63 9.00 23.62
C ASN A 369 5.11 9.40 23.55
N ARG A 370 5.90 8.71 22.71
CA ARG A 370 7.33 8.98 22.55
C ARG A 370 7.63 10.34 21.89
N SER A 371 6.77 10.78 20.96
CA SER A 371 6.86 12.11 20.34
C SER A 371 6.64 13.23 21.35
N ALA A 372 5.72 13.04 22.32
CA ALA A 372 5.50 14.00 23.40
C ALA A 372 6.72 14.14 24.34
N GLU A 373 7.54 13.10 24.45
CA GLU A 373 8.73 13.07 25.31
C GLU A 373 9.98 13.67 24.63
N LEU A 374 10.14 13.51 23.32
CA LEU A 374 11.37 13.84 22.60
C LEU A 374 11.47 15.31 22.10
N GLY A 375 10.40 16.10 22.19
CA GLY A 375 10.36 17.47 21.68
C GLY A 375 10.40 17.52 20.15
N ALA A 376 9.62 18.42 19.55
CA ALA A 376 9.51 18.54 18.09
C ALA A 376 10.79 19.14 17.48
N ALA A 377 11.79 18.31 17.20
CA ALA A 377 12.98 18.69 16.45
C ALA A 377 12.93 18.10 15.03
N GLY A 378 12.27 18.83 14.13
CA GLY A 378 12.77 19.13 12.78
C GLY A 378 12.85 18.03 11.71
N GLY A 379 11.71 17.65 11.13
CA GLY A 379 11.68 16.93 9.83
C GLY A 379 10.28 16.59 9.33
N LEU A 380 9.30 16.43 10.23
CA LEU A 380 7.89 16.38 9.89
C LEU A 380 7.20 17.73 10.17
N THR A 381 6.56 18.33 9.17
CA THR A 381 5.79 19.56 9.42
C THR A 381 4.53 19.25 10.23
N GLU A 382 4.04 20.19 11.06
CA GLU A 382 2.77 20.03 11.78
C GLU A 382 1.61 19.72 10.82
N ARG A 383 1.67 20.26 9.60
CA ARG A 383 0.74 20.01 8.50
C ARG A 383 0.73 18.52 8.11
N ASP A 384 1.89 17.93 7.88
CA ASP A 384 2.04 16.53 7.45
C ASP A 384 1.67 15.54 8.55
N GLN A 385 2.00 15.87 9.80
CA GLN A 385 1.55 15.12 10.96
C GLN A 385 0.02 15.12 11.06
N ALA A 386 -0.61 16.28 10.93
CA ALA A 386 -2.07 16.40 11.00
C ALA A 386 -2.75 15.58 9.91
N MET A 387 -2.24 15.60 8.67
CA MET A 387 -2.78 14.79 7.57
C MET A 387 -2.74 13.30 7.88
N LEU A 388 -1.58 12.76 8.24
CA LEU A 388 -1.44 11.32 8.49
C LEU A 388 -2.20 10.88 9.74
N SER A 389 -2.10 11.63 10.85
CA SER A 389 -2.84 11.31 12.08
C SER A 389 -4.35 11.30 11.85
N ARG A 390 -4.90 12.24 11.06
CA ARG A 390 -6.33 12.25 10.70
C ARG A 390 -6.69 11.07 9.81
N ARG A 391 -5.85 10.70 8.85
CA ARG A 391 -6.04 9.51 8.00
C ARG A 391 -6.07 8.21 8.82
N ILE A 392 -5.16 8.08 9.78
CA ILE A 392 -5.10 6.95 10.71
C ILE A 392 -6.37 6.93 11.58
N ALA A 393 -6.74 8.06 12.19
CA ALA A 393 -7.96 8.16 13.00
C ALA A 393 -9.21 7.81 12.19
N ALA A 394 -9.36 8.35 10.98
CA ALA A 394 -10.47 8.06 10.09
C ALA A 394 -10.56 6.56 9.71
N SER A 395 -9.44 5.84 9.71
CA SER A 395 -9.43 4.42 9.35
C SER A 395 -9.71 3.51 10.54
N PHE A 396 -9.11 3.79 11.71
CA PHE A 396 -9.12 2.87 12.85
C PHE A 396 -10.02 3.31 14.01
N ALA A 397 -10.28 4.61 14.20
CA ALA A 397 -11.03 5.09 15.35
C ALA A 397 -12.51 4.70 15.25
N LYS A 398 -13.08 4.25 16.37
CA LYS A 398 -14.51 3.96 16.48
C LYS A 398 -15.25 5.25 16.82
N ARG A 399 -16.26 5.60 16.02
CA ARG A 399 -17.19 6.71 16.26
C ARG A 399 -18.62 6.18 16.28
N VAL A 400 -19.51 6.83 17.01
CA VAL A 400 -20.94 6.48 17.04
C VAL A 400 -21.50 6.53 15.62
N GLY A 401 -22.25 5.51 15.21
CA GLY A 401 -22.81 5.39 13.86
C GLY A 401 -21.81 5.00 12.77
N LYS A 402 -20.49 4.96 13.03
CA LYS A 402 -19.50 4.61 12.01
C LYS A 402 -19.63 3.15 11.57
N VAL A 403 -19.60 2.93 10.26
CA VAL A 403 -19.50 1.61 9.63
C VAL A 403 -18.01 1.30 9.47
N MET A 404 -17.49 0.39 10.28
CA MET A 404 -16.06 0.06 10.29
C MET A 404 -15.65 -0.69 9.01
N ARG A 405 -14.47 -0.32 8.49
CA ARG A 405 -13.81 -1.00 7.38
C ARG A 405 -12.98 -2.18 7.86
N LEU A 406 -12.75 -3.11 6.94
CA LEU A 406 -11.86 -4.26 7.04
C LEU A 406 -10.72 -4.12 6.02
N PRO A 407 -9.85 -3.09 6.15
CA PRO A 407 -8.85 -2.78 5.12
C PRO A 407 -7.83 -3.91 4.89
N PHE A 408 -7.70 -4.82 5.84
CA PHE A 408 -6.73 -5.92 5.80
C PHE A 408 -7.34 -7.25 5.37
N LEU A 409 -8.65 -7.28 5.12
CA LEU A 409 -9.30 -8.45 4.58
C LEU A 409 -8.94 -8.48 3.09
N ARG A 410 -8.05 -9.41 2.72
CA ARG A 410 -7.42 -9.56 1.40
C ARG A 410 -8.11 -8.77 0.26
N PRO A 411 -7.54 -7.64 -0.16
CA PRO A 411 -8.05 -6.91 -1.31
C PRO A 411 -8.00 -7.75 -2.59
N GLY A 412 -8.99 -7.60 -3.47
CA GLY A 412 -8.88 -8.03 -4.87
C GLY A 412 -9.20 -9.49 -5.22
N ARG A 413 -9.77 -10.29 -4.30
CA ARG A 413 -10.20 -11.67 -4.61
C ARG A 413 -11.68 -11.84 -4.25
N HIS A 414 -12.47 -12.40 -5.15
CA HIS A 414 -13.86 -12.77 -4.87
C HIS A 414 -13.87 -13.80 -3.74
N LEU A 415 -14.15 -13.36 -2.51
CA LEU A 415 -14.16 -14.25 -1.34
C LEU A 415 -15.36 -15.20 -1.39
N PHE A 416 -16.45 -14.76 -1.99
CA PHE A 416 -17.72 -15.48 -2.01
C PHE A 416 -18.33 -15.52 -3.42
N ASP A 417 -18.91 -16.67 -3.76
CA ASP A 417 -19.70 -16.88 -4.98
C ASP A 417 -21.16 -16.42 -4.81
N SER A 418 -21.68 -16.49 -3.58
CA SER A 418 -23.03 -16.05 -3.24
C SER A 418 -23.14 -15.51 -1.81
N LEU A 419 -24.14 -14.66 -1.58
CA LEU A 419 -24.53 -14.17 -0.25
C LEU A 419 -25.96 -14.61 0.07
N GLU A 420 -26.19 -15.06 1.29
CA GLU A 420 -27.51 -15.33 1.85
C GLU A 420 -27.83 -14.31 2.94
N ILE A 421 -28.97 -13.63 2.82
CA ILE A 421 -29.51 -12.76 3.88
C ILE A 421 -30.66 -13.49 4.58
N GLY A 422 -30.64 -13.54 5.90
CA GLY A 422 -31.71 -14.17 6.67
C GLY A 422 -31.93 -13.52 8.02
N LEU A 423 -32.95 -13.97 8.73
CA LEU A 423 -33.19 -13.66 10.13
C LEU A 423 -32.68 -14.82 10.99
N GLU A 424 -32.00 -14.51 12.09
CA GLU A 424 -31.56 -15.49 13.07
C GLU A 424 -31.96 -15.05 14.48
N ASP A 425 -32.65 -15.93 15.19
CA ASP A 425 -33.09 -15.68 16.56
C ASP A 425 -31.88 -15.61 17.49
N GLY A 426 -31.73 -14.49 18.19
CA GLY A 426 -30.73 -14.38 19.24
C GLY A 426 -31.13 -15.30 20.40
N LYS A 427 -30.17 -16.08 20.93
CA LYS A 427 -30.37 -16.85 22.19
C LYS A 427 -30.66 -15.90 23.37
N GLY A 428 -31.90 -15.41 23.50
CA GLY A 428 -32.34 -14.41 24.48
C GLY A 428 -32.14 -12.95 24.09
N ARG A 429 -31.96 -12.62 22.80
CA ARG A 429 -31.87 -11.24 22.27
C ARG A 429 -32.85 -11.07 21.09
N GLU A 430 -33.15 -9.82 20.71
CA GLU A 430 -33.91 -9.54 19.48
C GLU A 430 -33.31 -10.27 18.27
N ALA A 431 -34.19 -10.82 17.42
CA ALA A 431 -33.79 -11.49 16.19
C ALA A 431 -33.07 -10.50 15.27
N GLY A 432 -31.88 -10.86 14.82
CA GLY A 432 -31.03 -10.01 13.99
C GLY A 432 -31.01 -10.49 12.54
N LEU A 433 -30.80 -9.57 11.60
CA LEU A 433 -30.47 -9.92 10.22
C LEU A 433 -29.03 -10.45 10.18
N VAL A 434 -28.85 -11.61 9.56
CA VAL A 434 -27.57 -12.26 9.37
C VAL A 434 -27.26 -12.37 7.87
N VAL A 435 -26.00 -12.14 7.52
CA VAL A 435 -25.47 -12.47 6.20
C VAL A 435 -24.51 -13.63 6.31
N ARG A 436 -24.67 -14.60 5.41
CA ARG A 436 -23.76 -15.72 5.23
C ARG A 436 -23.19 -15.73 3.82
N GLY A 437 -21.90 -16.01 3.68
CA GLY A 437 -21.21 -16.11 2.40
C GLY A 437 -20.90 -17.55 2.05
N GLU A 438 -21.11 -17.93 0.78
CA GLU A 438 -20.63 -19.20 0.23
C GLU A 438 -19.23 -18.98 -0.38
N PRO A 439 -18.16 -19.58 0.17
CA PRO A 439 -16.78 -19.30 -0.28
C PRO A 439 -16.56 -19.61 -1.76
N ALA A 440 -15.79 -18.76 -2.44
CA ALA A 440 -15.43 -18.97 -3.85
C ALA A 440 -14.46 -20.15 -4.01
N VAL A 441 -14.68 -21.00 -5.02
CA VAL A 441 -13.88 -22.22 -5.25
C VAL A 441 -12.47 -21.88 -5.73
N ARG A 442 -11.44 -22.44 -5.08
CA ARG A 442 -10.09 -22.57 -5.62
C ARG A 442 -9.68 -24.03 -5.67
N GLY A 443 -9.34 -24.52 -6.87
CA GLY A 443 -8.63 -25.80 -7.04
C GLY A 443 -9.26 -27.01 -6.36
N GLY A 444 -10.36 -27.53 -6.92
CA GLY A 444 -10.70 -28.94 -6.87
C GLY A 444 -11.04 -29.60 -5.52
N ALA A 445 -12.22 -29.31 -4.96
CA ALA A 445 -13.15 -30.33 -4.43
C ALA A 445 -14.46 -29.67 -4.02
N ARG A 446 -15.58 -30.14 -4.57
CA ARG A 446 -16.95 -29.64 -4.32
C ARG A 446 -17.50 -29.99 -2.91
N LYS A 447 -16.67 -30.57 -2.03
CA LYS A 447 -17.14 -31.16 -0.77
C LYS A 447 -17.05 -30.14 0.37
N SER A 448 -18.24 -29.80 0.88
CA SER A 448 -18.55 -28.86 1.97
C SER A 448 -18.44 -27.37 1.63
N ARG A 449 -19.40 -26.86 0.84
CA ARG A 449 -19.72 -25.42 0.76
C ARG A 449 -20.47 -24.98 2.01
N GLN A 450 -19.81 -25.05 3.17
CA GLN A 450 -20.42 -24.54 4.39
C GLN A 450 -20.44 -23.02 4.30
N LYS A 451 -21.64 -22.45 4.38
CA LYS A 451 -21.83 -21.00 4.41
C LYS A 451 -21.22 -20.46 5.70
N GLU A 452 -20.38 -19.44 5.59
CA GLU A 452 -19.77 -18.77 6.73
C GLU A 452 -20.61 -17.57 7.14
N THR A 453 -20.89 -17.41 8.43
CA THR A 453 -21.54 -16.20 8.94
C THR A 453 -20.57 -15.03 8.85
N LEU A 454 -20.94 -14.00 8.07
CA LEU A 454 -20.09 -12.83 7.85
C LEU A 454 -20.38 -11.74 8.89
N ARG A 455 -21.66 -11.49 9.14
CA ARG A 455 -22.12 -10.39 9.98
C ARG A 455 -23.55 -10.59 10.45
N GLN A 456 -23.85 -10.10 11.65
CA GLN A 456 -25.20 -9.93 12.16
C GLN A 456 -25.44 -8.46 12.53
N GLU A 457 -26.58 -7.90 12.15
CA GLU A 457 -26.99 -6.52 12.40
C GLU A 457 -28.50 -6.43 12.66
N LEU A 458 -28.96 -5.38 13.34
CA LEU A 458 -30.40 -5.13 13.53
C LEU A 458 -31.01 -4.36 12.34
N SER A 459 -30.23 -3.46 11.73
CA SER A 459 -30.67 -2.68 10.57
C SER A 459 -30.17 -3.30 9.27
N VAL A 460 -31.10 -3.58 8.34
CA VAL A 460 -30.76 -4.00 6.97
C VAL A 460 -29.93 -2.93 6.24
N VAL A 461 -30.15 -1.65 6.58
CA VAL A 461 -29.42 -0.52 6.00
C VAL A 461 -27.97 -0.53 6.46
N ARG A 462 -27.73 -0.75 7.74
CA ARG A 462 -26.37 -0.92 8.28
C ARG A 462 -25.67 -2.15 7.72
N LEU A 463 -26.40 -3.25 7.57
CA LEU A 463 -25.87 -4.49 7.00
C LEU A 463 -25.44 -4.31 5.53
N ALA A 464 -26.30 -3.69 4.71
CA ALA A 464 -25.99 -3.38 3.31
C ALA A 464 -24.81 -2.39 3.22
N ALA A 465 -24.81 -1.35 4.04
CA ALA A 465 -23.72 -0.39 4.17
C ALA A 465 -22.39 -1.09 4.47
N TRP A 466 -22.37 -2.00 5.45
CA TRP A 466 -21.16 -2.73 5.83
C TRP A 466 -20.66 -3.68 4.73
N LEU A 467 -21.56 -4.39 4.04
CA LEU A 467 -21.19 -5.29 2.94
C LEU A 467 -20.56 -4.55 1.76
N VAL A 468 -21.18 -3.44 1.35
CA VAL A 468 -20.68 -2.61 0.24
C VAL A 468 -19.41 -1.89 0.63
N ALA A 469 -19.40 -1.28 1.81
CA ALA A 469 -18.21 -0.59 2.31
C ALA A 469 -17.02 -1.53 2.35
N ASN A 470 -17.23 -2.80 2.73
CA ASN A 470 -16.18 -3.83 2.80
C ASN A 470 -15.95 -4.64 1.53
N GLU A 471 -16.53 -4.21 0.41
CA GLU A 471 -16.32 -4.84 -0.90
C GLU A 471 -16.65 -6.35 -0.91
N LEU A 472 -17.50 -6.78 0.02
CA LEU A 472 -18.06 -8.14 0.10
C LEU A 472 -19.25 -8.33 -0.85
N TYR A 473 -19.80 -7.21 -1.35
CA TYR A 473 -20.80 -7.17 -2.40
C TYR A 473 -20.26 -6.48 -3.66
N ARG A 474 -20.67 -6.99 -4.83
CA ARG A 474 -20.47 -6.34 -6.13
C ARG A 474 -21.73 -6.50 -6.98
N PRO A 475 -21.99 -5.57 -7.93
CA PRO A 475 -23.02 -5.78 -8.93
C PRO A 475 -22.83 -7.13 -9.64
N GLY A 476 -23.92 -7.90 -9.75
CA GLY A 476 -23.92 -9.23 -10.36
C GLY A 476 -23.58 -10.39 -9.42
N LEU A 477 -23.15 -10.15 -8.17
CA LEU A 477 -23.02 -11.22 -7.17
C LEU A 477 -24.39 -11.85 -6.88
N HIS A 478 -24.46 -13.19 -6.82
CA HIS A 478 -25.71 -13.87 -6.51
C HIS A 478 -26.10 -13.61 -5.04
N VAL A 479 -27.27 -13.01 -4.82
CA VAL A 479 -27.83 -12.78 -3.49
C VAL A 479 -29.14 -13.54 -3.37
N GLN A 480 -29.26 -14.34 -2.32
CA GLN A 480 -30.46 -15.08 -1.95
C GLN A 480 -30.94 -14.70 -0.55
N ALA A 481 -32.17 -15.04 -0.23
CA ALA A 481 -32.71 -14.84 1.12
C ALA A 481 -33.45 -16.07 1.62
N THR A 482 -33.33 -16.36 2.91
CA THR A 482 -34.01 -17.50 3.56
C THR A 482 -35.29 -17.04 4.24
N LEU A 483 -35.16 -16.22 5.29
CA LEU A 483 -36.29 -15.63 6.03
C LEU A 483 -36.00 -14.14 6.22
N LEU A 484 -36.89 -13.28 5.73
CA LEU A 484 -36.79 -11.83 5.91
C LEU A 484 -37.98 -11.33 6.75
N PRO A 485 -37.77 -10.34 7.65
CA PRO A 485 -38.86 -9.74 8.40
C PRO A 485 -39.79 -8.98 7.46
N ALA A 486 -41.10 -9.25 7.51
CA ALA A 486 -42.06 -8.48 6.71
C ALA A 486 -42.00 -6.99 7.07
N PRO A 487 -42.10 -6.05 6.09
CA PRO A 487 -42.41 -6.26 4.68
C PRO A 487 -41.16 -6.36 3.77
N LEU A 488 -39.98 -6.59 4.33
CA LEU A 488 -38.71 -6.62 3.59
C LEU A 488 -38.70 -7.78 2.57
N THR A 489 -38.34 -7.48 1.33
CA THR A 489 -38.21 -8.49 0.26
C THR A 489 -36.78 -8.55 -0.27
N LEU A 490 -36.42 -9.66 -0.92
CA LEU A 490 -35.10 -9.80 -1.56
C LEU A 490 -34.81 -8.67 -2.59
N PRO A 491 -35.75 -8.26 -3.47
CA PRO A 491 -35.57 -7.09 -4.33
C PRO A 491 -35.25 -5.80 -3.58
N ASP A 492 -35.81 -5.59 -2.39
CA ASP A 492 -35.50 -4.40 -1.58
C ASP A 492 -34.05 -4.44 -1.07
N CYS A 493 -33.58 -5.61 -0.60
CA CYS A 493 -32.20 -5.80 -0.19
C CYS A 493 -31.21 -5.60 -1.34
N VAL A 494 -31.47 -6.19 -2.51
CA VAL A 494 -30.62 -6.06 -3.71
C VAL A 494 -30.62 -4.63 -4.24
N GLY A 495 -31.79 -3.98 -4.26
CA GLY A 495 -31.92 -2.58 -4.65
C GLY A 495 -31.16 -1.65 -3.72
N LEU A 496 -31.19 -1.90 -2.41
CA LEU A 496 -30.44 -1.14 -1.42
C LEU A 496 -28.93 -1.33 -1.57
N LEU A 497 -28.45 -2.58 -1.71
CA LEU A 497 -27.05 -2.87 -1.98
C LEU A 497 -26.53 -2.14 -3.22
N SER A 498 -27.34 -2.13 -4.29
CA SER A 498 -27.01 -1.40 -5.53
C SER A 498 -26.97 0.11 -5.31
N ALA A 499 -27.97 0.68 -4.62
CA ALA A 499 -28.01 2.11 -4.33
C ALA A 499 -26.84 2.59 -3.47
N VAL A 500 -26.42 1.78 -2.48
CA VAL A 500 -25.23 2.07 -1.66
C VAL A 500 -23.97 1.98 -2.52
N HIS A 501 -23.83 0.93 -3.35
CA HIS A 501 -22.66 0.76 -4.23
C HIS A 501 -22.49 1.92 -5.21
N ASP A 502 -23.58 2.34 -5.87
CA ASP A 502 -23.57 3.40 -6.86
C ASP A 502 -23.24 4.77 -6.26
N LEU A 503 -23.70 5.04 -5.03
CA LEU A 503 -23.44 6.32 -4.38
C LEU A 503 -22.09 6.36 -3.65
N PHE A 504 -21.65 5.25 -3.08
CA PHE A 504 -20.42 5.17 -2.28
C PHE A 504 -19.40 4.18 -2.90
N PRO A 505 -18.81 4.47 -4.09
CA PRO A 505 -17.76 3.65 -4.64
C PRO A 505 -16.58 3.53 -3.66
N ALA A 506 -16.22 2.31 -3.26
CA ALA A 506 -15.29 2.07 -2.15
C ALA A 506 -13.94 2.81 -2.31
N ARG A 507 -13.34 2.77 -3.51
CA ARG A 507 -12.06 3.45 -3.78
C ARG A 507 -12.17 4.97 -3.60
N ALA A 508 -13.24 5.59 -4.11
CA ALA A 508 -13.45 7.04 -4.00
C ALA A 508 -13.85 7.47 -2.59
N THR A 509 -14.65 6.65 -1.90
CA THR A 509 -15.15 6.94 -0.55
C THR A 509 -14.06 6.77 0.51
N PHE A 510 -13.27 5.70 0.45
CA PHE A 510 -12.35 5.35 1.53
C PHE A 510 -10.89 5.71 1.24
N ASN A 511 -10.56 6.20 0.04
CA ASN A 511 -9.21 6.67 -0.30
C ASN A 511 -9.19 8.11 -0.85
N PRO A 512 -9.74 9.10 -0.13
CA PRO A 512 -9.60 10.50 -0.52
C PRO A 512 -8.14 10.96 -0.45
N PRO A 513 -7.77 12.03 -1.18
CA PRO A 513 -6.46 12.65 -1.07
C PRO A 513 -6.11 13.02 0.38
N LEU A 514 -4.87 12.80 0.80
CA LEU A 514 -4.41 13.10 2.17
C LEU A 514 -4.57 14.59 2.52
N SER A 515 -4.42 15.47 1.53
CA SER A 515 -4.59 16.92 1.65
C SER A 515 -5.99 17.32 2.14
N TRP A 516 -7.02 16.50 1.90
CA TRP A 516 -8.37 16.77 2.42
C TRP A 516 -8.43 16.72 3.94
N GLY A 517 -7.53 15.95 4.56
CA GLY A 517 -7.37 15.91 6.00
C GLY A 517 -6.98 17.26 6.60
N LEU A 518 -6.48 18.23 5.83
CA LEU A 518 -6.14 19.57 6.33
C LEU A 518 -7.35 20.47 6.57
N SER A 519 -8.47 20.19 5.90
CA SER A 519 -9.70 20.94 6.04
C SER A 519 -10.62 20.30 7.09
N PRO A 520 -11.56 21.07 7.67
CA PRO A 520 -12.61 20.50 8.52
C PRO A 520 -13.38 19.38 7.80
N GLU A 521 -13.83 18.39 8.58
CA GLU A 521 -14.63 17.28 8.07
C GLU A 521 -15.95 17.79 7.48
N LYS A 522 -16.29 17.33 6.27
CA LYS A 522 -17.55 17.65 5.57
C LYS A 522 -18.18 16.41 4.99
N VAL A 523 -19.48 16.44 4.75
CA VAL A 523 -20.19 15.34 4.08
C VAL A 523 -20.09 15.48 2.57
N THR A 524 -19.60 14.44 1.90
CA THR A 524 -19.37 14.40 0.45
C THR A 524 -20.44 13.60 -0.30
N ALA A 525 -21.14 12.71 0.39
CA ALA A 525 -22.29 11.99 -0.16
C ALA A 525 -23.24 11.52 0.95
N ALA A 526 -24.54 11.47 0.66
CA ALA A 526 -25.56 10.98 1.58
C ALA A 526 -26.69 10.23 0.86
N LEU A 527 -27.07 9.05 1.38
CA LEU A 527 -28.22 8.26 0.96
C LEU A 527 -29.26 8.29 2.07
N LEU A 528 -30.44 8.85 1.76
CA LEU A 528 -31.61 8.81 2.63
C LEU A 528 -32.44 7.58 2.27
N VAL A 529 -32.48 6.60 3.14
CA VAL A 529 -33.29 5.39 3.00
C VAL A 529 -34.58 5.57 3.79
N VAL A 530 -35.69 5.71 3.08
CA VAL A 530 -36.98 6.08 3.67
C VAL A 530 -37.86 4.85 3.85
N ASN A 531 -38.42 4.69 5.05
CA ASN A 531 -39.44 3.69 5.36
C ASN A 531 -39.04 2.25 4.96
N MET A 532 -37.78 1.87 5.20
CA MET A 532 -37.23 0.57 4.73
C MET A 532 -38.07 -0.61 5.23
N THR A 533 -38.37 -0.59 6.53
CA THR A 533 -39.08 -1.63 7.28
C THR A 533 -40.55 -1.28 7.56
N ALA A 534 -41.03 -0.11 7.11
CA ALA A 534 -42.41 0.30 7.31
C ALA A 534 -43.36 -0.36 6.29
N PRO A 535 -44.65 -0.55 6.63
CA PRO A 535 -45.66 -1.06 5.70
C PRO A 535 -45.69 -0.30 4.38
N ARG A 536 -45.93 -1.00 3.26
CA ARG A 536 -45.84 -0.41 1.91
C ARG A 536 -46.92 0.63 1.66
N GLU A 537 -48.04 0.54 2.38
CA GLU A 537 -49.16 1.47 2.32
C GLU A 537 -48.88 2.80 3.04
N GLU A 538 -47.84 2.85 3.88
CA GLU A 538 -47.50 4.04 4.66
C GLU A 538 -47.11 5.21 3.75
N ARG A 539 -47.86 6.30 3.88
CA ARG A 539 -47.71 7.51 3.05
C ARG A 539 -46.82 8.56 3.70
N ALA A 540 -46.80 8.59 5.02
CA ALA A 540 -45.94 9.48 5.79
C ALA A 540 -44.50 8.96 5.81
N THR A 541 -43.56 9.83 6.15
CA THR A 541 -42.20 9.41 6.44
C THR A 541 -42.11 9.12 7.94
N VAL A 542 -42.02 7.83 8.29
CA VAL A 542 -42.02 7.35 9.68
C VAL A 542 -40.63 6.92 10.14
N SER A 543 -39.75 6.57 9.21
CA SER A 543 -38.35 6.31 9.48
C SER A 543 -37.45 6.75 8.34
N ILE A 544 -36.26 7.23 8.70
CA ILE A 544 -35.18 7.55 7.77
C ILE A 544 -33.88 7.00 8.34
N ASP A 545 -33.25 6.10 7.58
CA ASP A 545 -31.84 5.78 7.76
C ASP A 545 -31.02 6.69 6.84
N THR A 546 -30.05 7.40 7.41
CA THR A 546 -29.08 8.21 6.66
C THR A 546 -27.74 7.49 6.62
N LEU A 547 -27.31 7.08 5.42
CA LEU A 547 -25.94 6.67 5.17
C LEU A 547 -25.17 7.87 4.61
N TYR A 548 -23.98 8.18 5.13
CA TYR A 548 -23.20 9.28 4.59
C TYR A 548 -21.70 9.05 4.67
N ALA A 549 -20.98 9.62 3.70
CA ALA A 549 -19.53 9.60 3.62
C ALA A 549 -18.95 10.99 3.86
N THR A 550 -17.75 11.05 4.44
CA THR A 550 -17.08 12.32 4.77
C THR A 550 -15.83 12.56 3.93
N SER A 551 -15.37 13.82 3.88
CA SER A 551 -14.12 14.23 3.23
C SER A 551 -12.88 13.59 3.85
N TRP A 552 -12.98 13.02 5.05
CA TRP A 552 -11.88 12.27 5.67
C TRP A 552 -11.88 10.78 5.31
N GLY A 553 -12.88 10.35 4.53
CA GLY A 553 -13.02 8.97 4.08
C GLY A 553 -13.69 8.05 5.11
N GLU A 554 -14.53 8.61 5.97
CA GLU A 554 -15.35 7.84 6.91
C GLU A 554 -16.74 7.60 6.35
N PHE A 555 -17.41 6.55 6.83
CA PHE A 555 -18.75 6.16 6.41
C PHE A 555 -19.61 5.85 7.63
N PHE A 556 -20.81 6.43 7.65
CA PHE A 556 -21.69 6.43 8.81
C PHE A 556 -23.09 5.95 8.45
N HIS A 557 -23.76 5.39 9.45
CA HIS A 557 -25.17 5.07 9.47
C HIS A 557 -25.80 5.74 10.68
N LEU A 558 -26.86 6.51 10.44
CA LEU A 558 -27.71 7.11 11.46
C LEU A 558 -29.15 6.71 11.20
N GLU A 559 -29.87 6.32 12.24
CA GLU A 559 -31.29 6.03 12.17
C GLU A 559 -32.08 7.12 12.92
N ARG A 560 -33.13 7.66 12.29
CA ARG A 560 -34.05 8.61 12.90
C ARG A 560 -35.50 8.21 12.66
N THR A 561 -36.28 8.27 13.73
CA THR A 561 -37.73 8.02 13.75
C THR A 561 -38.52 9.25 14.23
N THR A 562 -37.83 10.30 14.69
CA THR A 562 -38.42 11.55 15.17
C THR A 562 -37.80 12.75 14.46
N GLY A 563 -38.50 13.90 14.46
CA GLY A 563 -38.01 15.12 13.82
C GLY A 563 -37.88 15.03 12.29
N LEU A 564 -38.71 14.20 11.65
CA LEU A 564 -38.65 13.93 10.21
C LEU A 564 -39.32 15.04 9.36
N GLU A 565 -40.02 15.95 10.01
CA GLU A 565 -40.85 16.98 9.38
C GLU A 565 -40.01 18.02 8.62
N SER A 566 -38.80 18.31 9.14
CA SER A 566 -37.86 19.25 8.54
C SER A 566 -37.32 18.77 7.18
N LEU A 567 -37.33 17.46 6.90
CA LEU A 567 -36.98 16.94 5.57
C LEU A 567 -37.91 17.52 4.48
N GLY A 568 -39.19 17.70 4.80
CA GLY A 568 -40.19 18.25 3.87
C GLY A 568 -40.04 19.76 3.63
N ILE A 569 -39.31 20.46 4.51
CA ILE A 569 -39.11 21.91 4.50
C ILE A 569 -37.76 22.26 3.86
N SER A 570 -36.68 21.69 4.39
CA SER A 570 -35.31 21.89 3.90
C SER A 570 -34.52 20.59 4.07
N PRO A 571 -34.39 19.77 3.01
CA PRO A 571 -33.60 18.54 3.05
C PRO A 571 -32.14 18.78 3.45
N ARG A 572 -31.59 19.94 3.07
CA ARG A 572 -30.22 20.33 3.38
C ARG A 572 -30.03 20.58 4.87
N ASP A 573 -30.92 21.35 5.50
CA ASP A 573 -30.82 21.66 6.93
C ASP A 573 -31.10 20.41 7.77
N TYR A 574 -32.08 19.59 7.36
CA TYR A 574 -32.31 18.27 7.97
C TYR A 574 -31.03 17.43 7.98
N LEU A 575 -30.31 17.37 6.86
CA LEU A 575 -29.07 16.62 6.75
C LEU A 575 -27.97 17.19 7.66
N ILE A 576 -27.75 18.50 7.64
CA ILE A 576 -26.74 19.17 8.48
C ILE A 576 -27.04 18.91 9.97
N ASP A 577 -28.28 19.11 10.40
CA ASP A 577 -28.71 18.86 11.77
C ASP A 577 -28.66 17.38 12.14
N SER A 578 -28.89 16.50 11.16
CA SER A 578 -28.87 15.06 11.37
C SER A 578 -27.47 14.51 11.59
N MET A 579 -26.52 15.00 10.79
CA MET A 579 -25.15 14.51 10.75
C MET A 579 -24.21 15.29 11.67
N GLY A 580 -24.59 16.51 12.08
CA GLY A 580 -23.73 17.40 12.87
C GLY A 580 -22.51 17.92 12.10
N LEU A 581 -22.57 17.87 10.76
CA LEU A 581 -21.48 18.21 9.86
C LEU A 581 -21.98 19.08 8.72
N THR A 582 -21.11 19.94 8.19
CA THR A 582 -21.43 20.72 6.99
C THR A 582 -21.45 19.85 5.74
N LEU A 583 -22.35 20.15 4.81
CA LEU A 583 -22.39 19.55 3.48
C LEU A 583 -21.37 20.22 2.56
N ASP A 584 -20.62 19.42 1.83
CA ASP A 584 -19.83 19.89 0.70
C ASP A 584 -20.77 20.49 -0.38
N PRO A 585 -20.40 21.60 -1.05
CA PRO A 585 -21.21 22.16 -2.13
C PRO A 585 -21.56 21.16 -3.23
N ASP A 586 -20.65 20.23 -3.52
CA ASP A 586 -20.80 19.21 -4.56
C ASP A 586 -21.26 17.85 -3.97
N ALA A 587 -21.81 17.87 -2.74
CA ALA A 587 -22.26 16.65 -2.07
C ALA A 587 -23.35 15.92 -2.86
N ARG A 588 -23.09 14.63 -3.14
CA ARG A 588 -24.03 13.78 -3.88
C ARG A 588 -25.10 13.23 -2.93
N ILE A 589 -26.33 13.70 -3.07
CA ILE A 589 -27.45 13.28 -2.21
C ILE A 589 -28.43 12.46 -3.04
N LYS A 590 -28.80 11.27 -2.56
CA LYS A 590 -29.83 10.42 -3.17
C LYS A 590 -30.84 9.95 -2.13
N VAL A 591 -32.02 9.60 -2.62
CA VAL A 591 -33.09 8.98 -1.82
C VAL A 591 -33.36 7.58 -2.35
N PHE A 592 -33.39 6.61 -1.45
CA PHE A 592 -33.80 5.24 -1.74
C PHE A 592 -35.05 4.90 -0.94
N ALA A 593 -35.95 4.14 -1.56
CA ALA A 593 -37.09 3.55 -0.89
C ALA A 593 -37.40 2.18 -1.48
N PRO A 594 -37.97 1.28 -0.67
CA PRO A 594 -38.40 -0.03 -1.13
C PRO A 594 -39.34 0.02 -2.34
N ALA A 595 -39.31 -1.04 -3.14
CA ALA A 595 -40.20 -1.14 -4.30
C ALA A 595 -41.66 -1.08 -3.86
N LYS A 596 -42.50 -0.37 -4.64
CA LYS A 596 -43.94 -0.18 -4.36
C LYS A 596 -44.26 0.61 -3.09
N SER A 597 -43.30 1.28 -2.45
CA SER A 597 -43.58 2.21 -1.35
C SER A 597 -44.51 3.35 -1.80
N LEU A 598 -45.57 3.61 -1.03
CA LEU A 598 -46.49 4.73 -1.24
C LEU A 598 -46.05 6.03 -0.55
N CYS A 599 -44.88 6.04 0.09
CA CYS A 599 -44.35 7.19 0.82
C CYS A 599 -44.18 8.42 -0.11
N GLN A 600 -44.74 9.56 0.31
CA GLN A 600 -44.76 10.76 -0.54
C GLN A 600 -43.40 11.45 -0.68
N ALA A 601 -42.50 11.30 0.31
CA ALA A 601 -41.14 11.84 0.24
C ALA A 601 -40.37 11.29 -0.98
N VAL A 602 -40.62 10.03 -1.35
CA VAL A 602 -40.03 9.35 -2.49
C VAL A 602 -40.48 9.96 -3.82
N ARG A 603 -41.72 10.45 -3.91
CA ARG A 603 -42.27 11.07 -5.13
C ARG A 603 -41.71 12.48 -5.37
N ARG A 604 -41.37 13.21 -4.30
CA ARG A 604 -40.75 14.54 -4.40
C ARG A 604 -39.29 14.44 -4.81
N ALA A 605 -38.54 13.49 -4.26
CA ALA A 605 -37.13 13.27 -4.56
C ALA A 605 -36.83 12.71 -5.97
N LYS A 606 -37.83 12.19 -6.70
CA LYS A 606 -37.69 11.73 -8.09
C LYS A 606 -38.01 12.82 -9.14
N ARG A 607 -38.44 14.02 -8.70
CA ARG A 607 -38.89 15.12 -9.58
C ARG A 607 -37.98 16.36 -9.56
N GLY A 608 -37.05 16.44 -8.61
CA GLY A 608 -35.95 17.39 -8.58
C GLY A 608 -34.64 16.64 -8.65
#